data_AF-A0A848UQV1-F1
#
_entry.id   AF-A0A848UQV1-F1
#
_cell.length_a   1.000
_cell.length_b   1.000
_cell.length_c   1.000
_cell.angle_alpha   90.00
_cell.angle_beta   90.00
_cell.angle_gamma   90.00
#
_symmetry.space_group_name_H-M   'P 1'
#
loop_
_entity.id
_entity.type
_entity.pdbx_description
1 polymer ?
#
loop_
_entity_poly.entity_id
_entity_poly.type
_entity_poly.pdbx_seq_one_letter_code
_entity_poly.pdbx_strand_id
1 'polypeptide(L)'
;MPHDFIGWTHTIFAIIALIAGSLVLNRVKGTALHKMTGKIYVVSMLIVCVTAFTIYRVHRTFGILHVFAVVSTITLFLGMLPMYIKGYKNPIVAHLAWMYWSVIGLYCAFTAEIFTRIPILLNIENNYGIFYGLVFLSAGLVGMIGSRYFKTKKKIWEAQFGS
;
A
#
# COMPACT_ATOMS: atom_id res chain seq x y z
N MET A 1 -7.97 -15.85 19.66
CA MET A 1 -8.20 -16.85 18.58
C MET A 1 -8.09 -16.13 17.23
N PRO A 2 -7.42 -16.67 16.19
CA PRO A 2 -7.22 -15.96 14.92
C PRO A 2 -8.25 -16.40 13.85
N HIS A 3 -9.56 -16.23 14.07
CA HIS A 3 -10.57 -16.72 13.11
C HIS A 3 -11.82 -15.85 13.02
N ASP A 4 -11.66 -14.53 12.88
CA ASP A 4 -12.80 -13.67 12.58
C ASP A 4 -12.85 -13.54 11.05
N PHE A 5 -14.04 -13.71 10.47
CA PHE A 5 -14.26 -13.59 9.01
C PHE A 5 -13.60 -12.33 8.40
N ILE A 6 -13.61 -11.24 9.15
CA ILE A 6 -12.98 -9.95 8.80
C ILE A 6 -11.45 -10.07 8.68
N GLY A 7 -10.79 -10.79 9.58
CA GLY A 7 -9.34 -10.98 9.53
C GLY A 7 -8.92 -11.79 8.30
N TRP A 8 -9.65 -12.87 8.00
CA TRP A 8 -9.38 -13.70 6.81
C TRP A 8 -9.63 -12.95 5.52
N THR A 9 -10.74 -12.21 5.43
CA THR A 9 -11.02 -11.36 4.26
C THR A 9 -9.91 -10.31 4.08
N HIS A 10 -9.51 -9.62 5.14
CA HIS A 10 -8.38 -8.68 5.08
C HIS A 10 -7.11 -9.34 4.53
N THR A 11 -6.68 -10.49 5.08
CA THR A 11 -5.45 -11.17 4.67
C THR A 11 -5.51 -11.67 3.23
N ILE A 12 -6.61 -12.28 2.80
CA ILE A 12 -6.77 -12.80 1.43
C ILE A 12 -6.70 -11.64 0.42
N PHE A 13 -7.46 -10.57 0.66
CA PHE A 13 -7.45 -9.41 -0.23
C PHE A 13 -6.13 -8.63 -0.17
N ALA A 14 -5.41 -8.65 0.97
CA ALA A 14 -4.06 -8.08 1.06
C ALA A 14 -3.07 -8.85 0.18
N ILE A 15 -3.14 -10.19 0.15
CA ILE A 15 -2.31 -11.01 -0.73
C ILE A 15 -2.64 -10.74 -2.20
N ILE A 16 -3.93 -10.67 -2.56
CA ILE A 16 -4.35 -10.34 -3.93
C ILE A 16 -3.85 -8.94 -4.31
N ALA A 17 -3.97 -7.96 -3.41
CA ALA A 17 -3.47 -6.60 -3.63
C ALA A 17 -1.95 -6.55 -3.78
N LEU A 18 -1.18 -7.35 -3.03
CA LEU A 18 0.28 -7.43 -3.16
C LEU A 18 0.69 -7.94 -4.54
N ILE A 19 0.05 -9.01 -5.00
CA ILE A 19 0.32 -9.61 -6.32
C ILE A 19 -0.11 -8.63 -7.43
N ALA A 20 -1.35 -8.12 -7.37
CA ALA A 20 -1.88 -7.21 -8.37
C ALA A 20 -1.10 -5.89 -8.42
N GLY A 21 -0.71 -5.33 -7.27
CA GLY A 21 0.11 -4.13 -7.16
C GLY A 21 1.49 -4.32 -7.77
N SER A 22 2.15 -5.45 -7.48
CA SER A 22 3.42 -5.83 -8.12
C SER A 22 3.31 -5.90 -9.64
N LEU A 23 2.23 -6.51 -10.15
CA LEU A 23 1.96 -6.58 -11.58
C LEU A 23 1.70 -5.19 -12.18
N VAL A 24 0.94 -4.32 -11.50
CA VAL A 24 0.68 -2.95 -11.96
C VAL A 24 1.98 -2.16 -12.11
N LEU A 25 2.96 -2.34 -11.22
CA LEU A 25 4.27 -1.69 -11.29
C LEU A 25 5.14 -2.21 -12.44
N ASN A 26 5.12 -3.53 -12.69
CA ASN A 26 6.03 -4.16 -13.66
C ASN A 26 5.49 -4.18 -15.10
N ARG A 27 4.18 -4.10 -15.31
CA ARG A 27 3.57 -4.14 -16.64
C ARG A 27 3.69 -2.81 -17.40
N VAL A 28 3.69 -2.90 -18.73
CA VAL A 28 3.63 -1.73 -19.64
C VAL A 28 2.34 -0.95 -19.39
N LYS A 29 2.48 0.37 -19.17
CA LYS A 29 1.38 1.25 -18.78
C LYS A 29 0.39 1.44 -19.93
N GLY A 30 -0.90 1.56 -19.61
CA GLY A 30 -1.96 1.78 -20.60
C GLY A 30 -2.49 0.54 -21.34
N THR A 31 -1.81 -0.61 -21.26
CA THR A 31 -2.26 -1.88 -21.87
C THR A 31 -3.56 -2.41 -21.25
N ALA A 32 -4.30 -3.26 -21.98
CA ALA A 32 -5.50 -3.91 -21.45
C ALA A 32 -5.21 -4.70 -20.16
N LEU A 33 -4.08 -5.41 -20.12
CA LEU A 33 -3.62 -6.12 -18.93
C LEU A 33 -3.34 -5.17 -17.77
N HIS A 34 -2.66 -4.03 -18.00
CA HIS A 34 -2.42 -3.04 -16.95
C HIS A 34 -3.72 -2.48 -16.37
N LYS A 35 -4.71 -2.18 -17.23
CA LYS A 35 -6.03 -1.71 -16.79
C LYS A 35 -6.77 -2.78 -15.97
N MET A 36 -6.72 -4.04 -16.40
CA MET A 36 -7.34 -5.17 -15.70
C MET A 36 -6.68 -5.39 -14.33
N THR A 37 -5.36 -5.52 -14.26
CA THR A 37 -4.64 -5.71 -12.98
C THR A 37 -4.78 -4.49 -12.07
N GLY A 38 -4.84 -3.28 -12.64
CA GLY A 38 -5.13 -2.05 -11.90
C GLY A 38 -6.49 -2.07 -11.22
N LYS A 39 -7.55 -2.51 -11.92
CA LYS A 39 -8.88 -2.68 -11.32
C LYS A 39 -8.88 -3.70 -10.19
N ILE A 40 -8.24 -4.86 -10.40
CA ILE A 40 -8.13 -5.91 -9.37
C ILE A 40 -7.42 -5.35 -8.13
N TYR A 41 -6.31 -4.62 -8.33
CA TYR A 41 -5.58 -3.97 -7.24
C TYR A 41 -6.44 -2.97 -6.48
N VAL A 42 -7.12 -2.05 -7.17
CA VAL A 42 -7.96 -1.01 -6.54
C VAL A 42 -9.08 -1.62 -5.71
N VAL A 43 -9.83 -2.57 -6.28
CA VAL A 43 -10.93 -3.24 -5.56
C VAL A 43 -10.39 -3.98 -4.34
N SER A 44 -9.28 -4.72 -4.49
CA SER A 44 -8.68 -5.46 -3.37
C SER A 44 -8.18 -4.51 -2.29
N MET A 45 -7.51 -3.41 -2.65
CA MET A 45 -7.02 -2.42 -1.69
C MET A 45 -8.14 -1.70 -0.96
N LEU A 46 -9.27 -1.42 -1.61
CA LEU A 46 -10.44 -0.84 -0.92
C LEU A 46 -10.96 -1.79 0.16
N ILE A 47 -11.07 -3.08 -0.15
CA ILE A 47 -11.50 -4.09 0.83
C ILE A 47 -10.50 -4.19 1.99
N VAL A 48 -9.19 -4.18 1.70
CA VAL A 48 -8.12 -4.17 2.70
C VAL A 48 -8.23 -2.95 3.61
N CYS A 49 -8.45 -1.75 3.06
CA CYS A 49 -8.58 -0.52 3.84
C CYS A 49 -9.84 -0.54 4.72
N VAL A 50 -10.99 -0.93 4.18
CA VAL A 50 -12.25 -1.02 4.93
C VAL A 50 -12.14 -2.02 6.07
N THR A 51 -11.62 -3.22 5.79
CA THR A 51 -11.42 -4.24 6.83
C THR A 51 -10.39 -3.79 7.87
N ALA A 52 -9.32 -3.09 7.48
CA ALA A 52 -8.33 -2.56 8.42
C ALA A 52 -8.96 -1.63 9.47
N PHE A 53 -9.92 -0.78 9.09
CA PHE A 53 -10.63 0.12 10.02
C PHE A 53 -11.49 -0.61 11.06
N THR A 54 -11.77 -1.89 10.85
CA THR A 54 -12.57 -2.72 11.76
C THR A 54 -11.70 -3.62 12.66
N ILE A 55 -10.37 -3.67 12.44
CA ILE A 55 -9.46 -4.56 13.17
C ILE A 55 -8.73 -3.79 14.28
N TYR A 56 -9.14 -4.01 15.53
CA TYR A 56 -8.60 -3.33 16.72
C TYR A 56 -7.63 -4.19 17.55
N ARG A 57 -6.98 -5.20 16.95
CA ARG A 57 -6.27 -6.25 17.70
C ARG A 57 -5.01 -5.77 18.45
N VAL A 58 -4.32 -4.75 17.94
CA VAL A 58 -3.03 -4.30 18.52
C VAL A 58 -3.23 -3.29 19.64
N HIS A 59 -3.97 -2.21 19.39
CA HIS A 59 -4.12 -1.10 20.35
C HIS A 59 -5.45 -1.12 21.10
N ARG A 60 -6.38 -2.05 20.76
CA ARG A 60 -7.79 -2.09 21.23
C ARG A 60 -8.59 -0.80 21.03
N THR A 61 -8.00 0.16 20.34
CA THR A 61 -8.45 1.52 20.08
C THR A 61 -7.90 1.95 18.72
N PHE A 62 -8.29 3.13 18.25
CA PHE A 62 -7.78 3.70 17.00
C PHE A 62 -6.28 4.03 17.14
N GLY A 63 -5.43 3.11 16.72
CA GLY A 63 -3.98 3.22 16.79
C GLY A 63 -3.31 3.66 15.48
N ILE A 64 -1.97 3.67 15.47
CA ILE A 64 -1.16 4.09 14.31
C ILE A 64 -1.47 3.28 13.04
N LEU A 65 -1.83 2.01 13.17
CA LEU A 65 -2.17 1.15 12.02
C LEU A 65 -3.42 1.65 11.27
N HIS A 66 -4.37 2.25 12.00
CA HIS A 66 -5.54 2.87 11.38
C HIS A 66 -5.14 4.16 10.66
N VAL A 67 -4.20 4.93 11.21
CA VAL A 67 -3.63 6.11 10.52
C VAL A 67 -2.97 5.69 9.20
N PHE A 68 -2.22 4.59 9.18
CA PHE A 68 -1.67 4.04 7.93
C PHE A 68 -2.75 3.58 6.95
N ALA A 69 -3.86 3.03 7.42
CA ALA A 69 -5.01 2.72 6.58
C ALA A 69 -5.66 3.98 5.99
N VAL A 70 -5.75 5.09 6.75
CA VAL A 70 -6.19 6.40 6.24
C VAL A 70 -5.26 6.89 5.13
N VAL A 71 -3.95 6.89 5.37
CA VAL A 71 -2.96 7.31 4.36
C VAL A 71 -3.04 6.43 3.11
N SER A 72 -3.20 5.12 3.28
CA SER A 72 -3.36 4.18 2.15
C SER A 72 -4.63 4.47 1.35
N THR A 73 -5.72 4.79 2.04
CA THR A 73 -6.99 5.16 1.42
C THR A 73 -6.84 6.45 0.61
N ILE A 74 -6.27 7.50 1.21
CA ILE A 74 -6.04 8.79 0.56
C ILE A 74 -5.13 8.63 -0.67
N THR A 75 -4.02 7.89 -0.54
CA THR A 75 -3.09 7.68 -1.66
C THR A 75 -3.71 6.87 -2.80
N LEU A 76 -4.56 5.88 -2.51
CA LEU A 76 -5.32 5.17 -3.53
C LEU A 76 -6.29 6.09 -4.27
N PHE A 77 -7.03 6.94 -3.55
CA PHE A 77 -7.92 7.91 -4.17
C PHE A 77 -7.15 8.92 -5.02
N LEU A 78 -6.05 9.49 -4.52
CA LEU A 78 -5.18 10.38 -5.30
C LEU A 78 -4.58 9.68 -6.53
N GLY A 79 -4.40 8.35 -6.47
CA GLY A 79 -4.05 7.51 -7.62
C GLY A 79 -5.12 7.53 -8.70
N MET A 80 -6.39 7.39 -8.31
CA MET A 80 -7.48 7.21 -9.28
C MET A 80 -8.11 8.53 -9.74
N LEU A 81 -8.18 9.55 -8.89
CA LEU A 81 -8.83 10.83 -9.19
C LEU A 81 -8.34 11.51 -10.48
N PRO A 82 -7.04 11.53 -10.82
CA PRO A 82 -6.56 12.15 -12.06
C PRO A 82 -7.15 11.54 -13.33
N MET A 83 -7.67 10.32 -13.28
CA MET A 83 -8.29 9.64 -14.42
C MET A 83 -9.78 9.99 -14.59
N TYR A 84 -10.42 10.55 -13.57
CA TYR A 84 -11.87 10.84 -13.56
C TYR A 84 -12.18 12.34 -13.47
N ILE A 85 -11.29 13.13 -12.88
CA ILE A 85 -11.48 14.57 -12.67
C ILE A 85 -10.65 15.37 -13.67
N LYS A 86 -11.28 16.35 -14.32
CA LYS A 86 -10.61 17.32 -15.19
C LYS A 86 -9.88 18.37 -14.35
N GLY A 87 -8.70 18.81 -14.79
CA GLY A 87 -7.94 19.90 -14.15
C GLY A 87 -6.51 19.54 -13.75
N TYR A 88 -6.10 18.28 -13.86
CA TYR A 88 -4.70 17.89 -13.71
C TYR A 88 -3.91 18.26 -14.97
N LYS A 89 -2.76 18.93 -14.81
CA LYS A 89 -1.87 19.26 -15.94
C LYS A 89 -1.38 17.99 -16.66
N ASN A 90 -0.92 17.00 -15.88
CA ASN A 90 -0.45 15.70 -16.38
C ASN A 90 -1.20 14.56 -15.67
N PRO A 91 -2.45 14.26 -16.05
CA PRO A 91 -3.31 13.32 -15.32
C PRO A 91 -2.70 11.91 -15.28
N ILE A 92 -2.09 11.46 -16.38
CA ILE A 92 -1.47 10.13 -16.48
C ILE A 92 -0.25 10.02 -15.54
N VAL A 93 0.64 11.02 -15.55
CA VAL A 93 1.82 11.03 -14.68
C VAL A 93 1.40 11.09 -13.20
N ALA A 94 0.38 11.89 -12.89
CA ALA A 94 -0.18 11.97 -11.54
C ALA A 94 -0.77 10.62 -11.10
N HIS A 95 -1.58 9.97 -11.95
CA HIS A 95 -2.11 8.63 -11.70
C HIS A 95 -0.98 7.63 -11.42
N LEU A 96 0.01 7.54 -12.32
CA LEU A 96 1.14 6.61 -12.16
C LEU A 96 1.95 6.88 -10.89
N ALA A 97 2.15 8.16 -10.55
CA ALA A 97 2.91 8.53 -9.37
C ALA A 97 2.19 8.15 -8.07
N TRP A 98 0.91 8.50 -7.93
CA TRP A 98 0.14 8.19 -6.72
C TRP A 98 -0.17 6.70 -6.61
N MET A 99 -0.44 6.00 -7.73
CA MET A 99 -0.58 4.54 -7.73
C MET A 99 0.72 3.84 -7.32
N TYR A 100 1.89 4.38 -7.71
CA TYR A 100 3.18 3.88 -7.25
C TYR A 100 3.30 3.98 -5.73
N TRP A 101 3.02 5.15 -5.16
CA TRP A 101 3.08 5.36 -3.72
C TRP A 101 2.06 4.52 -2.95
N SER A 102 0.87 4.28 -3.51
CA SER A 102 -0.12 3.36 -2.94
C SER A 102 0.43 1.93 -2.84
N VAL A 103 1.12 1.43 -3.87
CA VAL A 103 1.73 0.08 -3.84
C VAL A 103 2.92 0.03 -2.89
N ILE A 104 3.77 1.06 -2.85
CA ILE A 104 4.87 1.12 -1.88
C ILE A 104 4.35 1.17 -0.44
N GLY A 105 3.27 1.92 -0.18
CA GLY A 105 2.59 1.94 1.12
C GLY A 105 2.09 0.55 1.54
N LEU A 106 1.52 -0.21 0.60
CA LEU A 106 1.13 -1.60 0.83
C LEU A 106 2.34 -2.48 1.21
N TYR A 107 3.48 -2.32 0.54
CA TYR A 107 4.70 -3.04 0.89
C TYR A 107 5.22 -2.65 2.27
N CYS A 108 5.20 -1.36 2.62
CA CYS A 108 5.57 -0.91 3.96
C CYS A 108 4.68 -1.56 5.03
N ALA A 109 3.36 -1.60 4.82
CA ALA A 109 2.42 -2.23 5.73
C ALA A 109 2.67 -3.74 5.87
N PHE A 110 2.91 -4.44 4.75
CA PHE A 110 3.23 -5.86 4.74
C PHE A 110 4.54 -6.18 5.48
N THR A 111 5.61 -5.42 5.23
CA THR A 111 6.88 -5.62 5.91
C THR A 111 6.78 -5.28 7.40
N ALA A 112 6.02 -4.24 7.77
CA ALA A 112 5.75 -3.91 9.17
C ALA A 112 4.97 -5.02 9.88
N GLU A 113 3.97 -5.61 9.23
CA GLU A 113 3.24 -6.77 9.76
C GLU A 113 4.19 -7.96 10.01
N ILE A 114 5.09 -8.28 9.08
CA ILE A 114 6.08 -9.36 9.30
C ILE A 114 7.01 -9.02 10.47
N PHE A 115 7.57 -7.81 10.49
CA PHE A 115 8.56 -7.43 11.49
C PHE A 115 7.97 -7.41 12.90
N THR A 116 6.74 -6.95 13.05
CA THR A 116 6.05 -6.93 14.35
C THR A 116 5.71 -8.33 14.88
N ARG A 117 5.79 -9.38 14.05
CA ARG A 117 5.67 -10.79 14.46
C ARG A 117 7.00 -11.39 14.94
N ILE A 118 8.15 -10.79 14.62
CA ILE A 118 9.48 -11.31 15.00
C ILE A 118 9.66 -11.44 16.52
N PRO A 119 9.32 -10.44 17.36
CA PRO A 119 9.47 -10.58 18.82
C PRO A 119 8.67 -11.75 19.39
N ILE A 120 7.49 -12.03 18.82
CA ILE A 120 6.65 -13.16 19.22
C ILE A 120 7.32 -14.49 18.85
N LEU A 121 7.92 -14.58 17.66
CA LEU A 121 8.62 -15.79 17.20
C LEU A 121 9.91 -16.08 17.98
N LEU A 122 10.60 -15.02 18.42
CA LEU A 122 11.85 -15.12 19.20
C LEU A 122 11.63 -15.12 20.72
N ASN A 123 10.38 -15.10 21.18
CA ASN A 123 9.99 -15.07 22.58
C ASN A 123 10.64 -13.91 23.37
N ILE A 124 10.75 -12.75 22.74
CA ILE A 124 11.28 -11.52 23.33
C ILE A 124 10.10 -10.71 23.89
N GLU A 125 10.25 -10.10 25.06
CA GLU A 125 9.24 -9.18 25.59
C GLU A 125 8.96 -8.06 24.60
N ASN A 126 7.72 -7.99 24.13
CA ASN A 126 7.30 -6.99 23.16
C ASN A 126 6.64 -5.82 23.88
N ASN A 127 7.33 -4.68 23.93
CA ASN A 127 6.77 -3.42 24.38
C ASN A 127 6.44 -2.52 23.16
N TYR A 128 5.55 -1.55 23.35
CA TYR A 128 5.17 -0.57 22.33
C TYR A 128 6.39 0.13 21.69
N GLY A 129 7.46 0.38 22.46
CA GLY A 129 8.70 0.94 21.91
C GLY A 129 9.36 0.06 20.83
N ILE A 130 9.45 -1.24 21.07
CA ILE A 130 9.99 -2.22 20.11
C ILE A 130 9.04 -2.33 18.90
N PHE A 131 7.73 -2.38 19.15
CA PHE A 131 6.72 -2.41 18.09
C PHE A 131 6.88 -1.21 17.14
N TYR A 132 6.89 0.02 17.67
CA TYR A 132 7.03 1.22 16.84
C TYR A 132 8.40 1.27 16.15
N GLY A 133 9.48 0.91 16.85
CA GLY A 133 10.82 0.84 16.28
C GLY A 133 10.88 -0.07 15.06
N LEU A 134 10.30 -1.27 15.14
CA LEU A 134 10.26 -2.23 14.04
C LEU A 134 9.36 -1.76 12.88
N VAL A 135 8.21 -1.16 13.17
CA VAL A 135 7.32 -0.59 12.14
C VAL A 135 8.02 0.54 11.38
N PHE A 136 8.62 1.51 12.08
CA PHE A 136 9.30 2.63 11.42
C PHE A 136 10.58 2.20 10.68
N LEU A 137 11.34 1.26 11.24
CA LEU A 137 12.53 0.73 10.60
C LEU A 137 12.18 0.00 9.29
N SER A 138 11.20 -0.90 9.34
CA SER A 138 10.77 -1.66 8.16
C SER A 138 10.13 -0.76 7.10
N ALA A 139 9.17 0.08 7.47
CA ALA A 139 8.52 1.01 6.55
C ALA A 139 9.53 2.03 5.99
N GLY A 140 10.48 2.48 6.80
CA GLY A 140 11.56 3.37 6.39
C GLY A 140 12.46 2.73 5.34
N LEU A 141 12.89 1.48 5.53
CA LEU A 141 13.70 0.75 4.55
C LEU A 141 12.97 0.59 3.21
N VAL A 142 11.73 0.10 3.23
CA VAL A 142 10.92 -0.08 2.01
C VAL A 142 10.62 1.26 1.34
N GLY A 143 10.26 2.29 2.12
CA GLY A 143 9.98 3.63 1.62
C GLY A 143 11.22 4.30 1.00
N MET A 144 12.40 4.13 1.59
CA MET A 144 13.66 4.64 1.02
C MET A 144 13.99 3.96 -0.31
N ILE A 145 13.86 2.64 -0.39
CA ILE A 145 14.08 1.89 -1.63
C ILE A 145 13.07 2.35 -2.69
N GLY A 146 11.78 2.39 -2.34
CA GLY A 146 10.71 2.88 -3.21
C GLY A 146 10.97 4.31 -3.72
N SER A 147 11.38 5.22 -2.85
CA SER A 147 11.70 6.60 -3.22
C SER A 147 12.86 6.70 -4.23
N ARG A 148 13.91 5.87 -4.07
CA ARG A 148 15.02 5.81 -5.04
C ARG A 148 14.54 5.37 -6.42
N TYR A 149 13.75 4.30 -6.50
CA TYR A 149 13.19 3.84 -7.77
C TYR A 149 12.15 4.81 -8.36
N PHE A 150 11.38 5.49 -7.51
CA PHE A 150 10.38 6.48 -7.92
C PHE A 150 11.01 7.61 -8.74
N LYS A 151 12.16 8.14 -8.31
CA LYS A 151 12.85 9.23 -9.04
C LYS A 151 13.17 8.84 -10.48
N THR A 152 13.65 7.63 -10.70
CA THR A 152 13.97 7.11 -12.03
C THR A 152 12.70 6.87 -12.84
N LYS A 153 11.69 6.21 -12.25
CA LYS A 153 10.43 5.90 -12.94
C LYS A 153 9.64 7.16 -13.30
N LYS A 154 9.60 8.15 -12.42
CA LYS A 154 8.91 9.43 -12.66
C LYS A 154 9.49 10.15 -13.89
N LYS A 155 10.81 10.24 -14.01
CA LYS A 155 11.45 10.83 -15.21
C LYS A 155 11.06 10.10 -16.50
N ILE A 156 11.00 8.77 -16.47
CA ILE A 156 10.57 7.96 -17.63
C ILE A 156 9.10 8.27 -17.97
N TRP A 157 8.22 8.35 -16.97
CA TRP A 157 6.81 8.66 -17.21
C TRP A 157 6.59 10.09 -17.71
N GLU A 158 7.34 11.07 -17.20
CA GLU A 158 7.30 12.44 -17.70
C GLU A 158 7.79 12.52 -19.15
N ALA A 159 8.84 11.77 -19.51
CA ALA A 159 9.29 11.71 -20.91
C ALA A 159 8.30 11.00 -21.85
N GLN A 160 7.56 9.99 -21.36
CA GLN A 160 6.63 9.20 -22.16
C GLN A 160 5.22 9.80 -22.24
N PHE A 161 4.77 10.47 -21.19
CA PHE A 161 3.38 10.91 -21.01
C PHE A 161 3.25 12.37 -20.59
N GLY A 162 4.36 13.07 -20.33
CA GLY A 162 4.36 14.50 -20.04
C GLY A 162 4.10 15.27 -21.33
N SER A 163 2.86 15.72 -21.48
CA SER A 163 2.38 16.54 -22.60
C SER A 163 2.02 17.92 -22.06
#